data_AF-A0A3N5SNY5-F1
#
_entry.id   AF-A0A3N5SNY5-F1
#
_cell.length_a   1.000
_cell.length_b   1.000
_cell.length_c   1.000
_cell.angle_alpha   90.00
_cell.angle_beta   90.00
_cell.angle_gamma   90.00
#
_symmetry.space_group_name_H-M   'P 1'
#
loop_
_entity.id
_entity.type
_entity.pdbx_description
1 polymer ?
#
loop_
_entity_poly.entity_id
_entity_poly.type
_entity_poly.pdbx_seq_one_letter_code
_entity_poly.pdbx_strand_id
1 'polypeptide(L)' 'MNSQFIEAREFIAKAREALRRGDHQSARQLGEQAAQRAPKMEDVWLILAASDPDPRQALAYARKALQLNPQS' A
#
# COMPACT_ATOMS: atom_id res chain seq x y z
N MET A 1 -13.22 13.76 -12.23
CA MET A 1 -12.14 12.83 -11.81
C MET A 1 -12.45 12.38 -10.39
N ASN A 2 -12.27 11.10 -10.05
CA ASN A 2 -12.58 10.60 -8.71
C ASN A 2 -11.45 11.00 -7.74
N SER A 3 -11.65 12.06 -6.94
CA SER A 3 -10.61 12.67 -6.11
C SER A 3 -9.94 11.68 -5.14
N GLN A 4 -10.68 10.69 -4.64
CA GLN A 4 -10.17 9.64 -3.76
C GLN A 4 -9.06 8.81 -4.42
N PHE A 5 -9.15 8.58 -5.73
CA PHE A 5 -8.16 7.81 -6.48
C PHE A 5 -6.88 8.60 -6.73
N ILE A 6 -6.99 9.93 -6.90
CA ILE A 6 -5.84 10.83 -7.01
C ILE A 6 -5.10 10.87 -5.68
N GLU A 7 -5.82 11.09 -4.57
CA GLU A 7 -5.25 11.10 -3.22
C GLU A 7 -4.55 9.77 -2.89
N ALA A 8 -5.18 8.63 -3.20
CA ALA A 8 -4.57 7.32 -2.98
C ALA A 8 -3.25 7.15 -3.74
N ARG A 9 -3.18 7.62 -4.99
CA ARG A 9 -1.94 7.59 -5.79
C ARG A 9 -0.84 8.46 -5.18
N GLU A 10 -1.19 9.64 -4.66
CA GLU A 10 -0.23 10.50 -3.98
C GLU A 10 0.31 9.85 -2.70
N PHE A 11 -0.55 9.21 -1.90
CA PHE A 11 -0.12 8.46 -0.72
C PHE A 11 0.81 7.30 -1.08
N ILE A 12 0.49 6.54 -2.14
CA ILE A 12 1.37 5.46 -2.63
C ILE A 12 2.72 6.01 -3.10
N ALA A 13 2.75 7.12 -3.83
CA ALA A 13 4.00 7.73 -4.29
C ALA A 13 4.90 8.12 -3.11
N LYS A 14 4.33 8.77 -2.09
CA LYS A 14 5.03 9.12 -0.85
C LYS A 14 5.47 7.88 -0.07
N ALA A 15 4.63 6.84 -0.01
CA ALA A 15 4.97 5.60 0.68
C ALA A 15 6.14 4.87 0.02
N ARG A 16 6.19 4.83 -1.31
CA ARG A 16 7.35 4.29 -2.06
C ARG A 16 8.64 5.06 -1.76
N GLU A 17 8.55 6.37 -1.57
CA GLU A 17 9.70 7.18 -1.19
C GLU A 17 10.16 6.88 0.25
N ALA A 18 9.24 6.74 1.19
CA ALA A 18 9.54 6.32 2.55
C ALA A 18 10.23 4.93 2.58
N LEU A 19 9.72 3.94 1.83
CA LEU A 19 10.36 2.63 1.68
C LEU A 19 11.79 2.74 1.14
N ARG A 20 12.02 3.55 0.10
CA ARG A 20 13.36 3.79 -0.46
C ARG A 20 14.35 4.37 0.55
N ARG A 21 13.86 5.07 1.56
CA ARG A 21 14.67 5.61 2.66
C ARG A 21 14.79 4.67 3.87
N GLY A 22 14.16 3.49 3.83
CA GLY A 22 14.08 2.57 4.97
C GLY A 22 13.08 2.99 6.06
N ASP A 23 12.25 4.00 5.79
CA ASP A 23 11.21 4.45 6.72
C ASP A 23 9.93 3.63 6.54
N HIS A 24 9.97 2.40 7.08
CA HIS A 24 8.85 1.46 7.01
C HIS A 24 7.62 1.98 7.77
N GLN A 25 7.81 2.73 8.87
CA GLN A 25 6.71 3.27 9.66
C GLN A 25 5.89 4.29 8.85
N SER A 26 6.55 5.29 8.23
CA SER A 26 5.85 6.26 7.40
C SER A 26 5.22 5.61 6.17
N ALA A 27 5.93 4.65 5.55
CA ALA A 27 5.39 3.91 4.42
C ALA A 27 4.08 3.18 4.76
N ARG A 28 4.02 2.54 5.94
CA ARG A 28 2.83 1.87 6.44
C ARG A 28 1.67 2.85 6.65
N GLN A 29 1.92 3.96 7.36
CA GLN A 29 0.88 4.96 7.63
C GLN A 29 0.29 5.55 6.34
N LEU A 30 1.14 5.84 5.36
CA LEU A 30 0.71 6.31 4.03
C LEU A 30 -0.05 5.21 3.27
N GLY A 31 0.39 3.95 3.35
CA GLY A 31 -0.33 2.80 2.80
C GLY A 31 -1.73 2.62 3.39
N GLU A 32 -1.88 2.79 4.71
CA GLU A 32 -3.17 2.71 5.41
C GLU A 32 -4.11 3.84 4.96
N GLN A 33 -3.59 5.06 4.79
CA GLN A 33 -4.34 6.18 4.21
C GLN A 33 -4.79 5.90 2.78
N ALA A 34 -3.90 5.34 1.95
CA ALA A 34 -4.23 4.94 0.58
C ALA A 34 -5.31 3.84 0.56
N ALA A 35 -5.26 2.86 1.48
CA ALA A 35 -6.24 1.78 1.60
C ALA A 35 -7.63 2.26 1.97
N GLN A 36 -7.73 3.29 2.80
CA GLN A 36 -9.02 3.91 3.13
C GLN A 36 -9.67 4.58 1.92
N ARG A 37 -8.86 5.14 1.01
CA ARG A 37 -9.34 5.87 -0.18
C ARG A 37 -9.60 4.96 -1.37
N ALA A 38 -8.74 3.97 -1.58
CA ALA A 38 -8.81 3.07 -2.74
C ALA A 38 -8.51 1.61 -2.35
N PRO A 39 -9.40 0.94 -1.59
CA PRO A 39 -9.17 -0.43 -1.11
C PRO A 39 -9.12 -1.49 -2.22
N LYS A 40 -9.58 -1.15 -3.42
CA LYS A 40 -9.53 -2.01 -4.62
C LYS A 40 -8.28 -1.80 -5.49
N MET A 41 -7.38 -0.92 -5.07
CA MET A 41 -6.13 -0.68 -5.78
C MET A 41 -5.07 -1.63 -5.25
N GLU A 42 -4.48 -2.42 -6.13
CA GLU A 42 -3.47 -3.42 -5.80
C GLU A 42 -2.23 -2.81 -5.14
N ASP A 43 -1.69 -1.74 -5.74
CA ASP A 43 -0.49 -1.03 -5.27
C ASP A 43 -0.51 -0.68 -3.78
N VAL A 44 -1.69 -0.38 -3.24
CA VAL A 44 -1.88 -0.12 -1.81
C VAL A 44 -1.43 -1.30 -0.95
N TRP A 45 -1.87 -2.51 -1.34
CA TRP A 45 -1.62 -3.72 -0.58
C TRP A 45 -0.17 -4.18 -0.71
N LEU A 46 0.47 -3.93 -1.86
CA LEU A 46 1.90 -4.15 -2.03
C LEU A 46 2.74 -3.24 -1.12
N ILE A 47 2.35 -1.97 -0.99
CA ILE A 47 3.00 -1.03 -0.06
C ILE A 47 2.86 -1.50 1.39
N LEU A 48 1.65 -1.90 1.79
CA LEU A 48 1.40 -2.41 3.13
C LEU A 48 2.19 -3.71 3.39
N ALA A 49 2.27 -4.61 2.42
CA ALA A 49 3.07 -5.83 2.52
C ALA A 49 4.57 -5.53 2.71
N ALA A 50 5.10 -4.52 2.00
CA ALA A 50 6.52 -4.14 2.08
C ALA A 50 6.88 -3.30 3.31
N SER A 51 5.89 -2.76 4.03
CA SER A 51 6.10 -1.84 5.15
C SER A 51 5.73 -2.43 6.51
N ASP A 52 4.94 -3.51 6.57
CA ASP A 52 4.54 -4.11 7.84
C ASP A 52 5.68 -4.96 8.46
N PRO A 53 6.09 -4.68 9.71
CA PRO A 53 7.10 -5.48 10.40
C PRO A 53 6.60 -6.87 10.82
N ASP A 54 5.29 -7.12 10.89
CA ASP A 54 4.75 -8.44 11.19
C ASP A 54 4.66 -9.28 9.90
N PRO A 55 5.44 -10.37 9.77
CA PRO A 55 5.46 -11.20 8.57
C PRO A 55 4.10 -11.86 8.26
N ARG A 56 3.26 -12.12 9.27
CA ARG A 56 1.92 -12.69 9.06
C ARG A 56 0.99 -11.64 8.44
N GLN A 57 1.09 -10.41 8.91
CA GLN A 57 0.29 -9.30 8.40
C GLN A 57 0.75 -8.90 6.99
N ALA A 58 2.06 -8.84 6.75
CA ALA A 58 2.64 -8.63 5.43
C ALA A 58 2.17 -9.68 4.42
N LEU A 59 2.16 -10.97 4.79
CA LEU A 59 1.65 -12.05 3.96
C LEU A 59 0.15 -11.88 3.64
N ALA A 60 -0.65 -11.45 4.62
CA ALA A 60 -2.07 -11.20 4.39
C ALA A 60 -2.29 -10.07 3.37
N TYR A 61 -1.49 -9.01 3.42
CA TYR A 61 -1.53 -7.93 2.42
C TYR A 61 -1.09 -8.40 1.04
N ALA A 62 0.00 -9.16 0.94
CA ALA A 62 0.45 -9.72 -0.34
C ALA A 62 -0.61 -10.62 -0.99
N ARG A 63 -1.29 -11.47 -0.19
CA ARG A 63 -2.42 -12.27 -0.67
C ARG A 63 -3.57 -11.42 -1.19
N LYS A 64 -3.85 -10.30 -0.52
CA LYS A 64 -4.91 -9.37 -0.96
C LYS A 64 -4.55 -8.66 -2.26
N ALA A 65 -3.28 -8.29 -2.46
CA ALA A 65 -2.80 -7.76 -3.73
C ALA A 65 -3.05 -8.77 -4.87
N LEU A 66 -2.65 -10.03 -4.68
CA LEU A 66 -2.88 -11.11 -5.65
C LEU A 66 -4.36 -11.39 -5.92
N GLN A 67 -5.25 -11.23 -4.93
CA GLN A 67 -6.69 -11.35 -5.16
C GLN A 67 -7.25 -10.25 -6.06
N LEU A 68 -6.67 -9.04 -6.01
CA LEU A 68 -7.08 -7.91 -6.86
C LEU A 68 -6.45 -7.99 -8.25
N ASN A 69 -5.20 -8.43 -8.32
CA ASN A 69 -4.49 -8.68 -9.58
C ASN A 69 -3.69 -9.99 -9.50
N PRO A 70 -4.26 -11.11 -10.00
CA PRO A 70 -3.61 -12.41 -9.94
C PRO A 70 -2.37 -12.56 -10.84
N GLN A 71 -2.13 -11.60 -11.73
CA GLN A 71 -1.01 -11.62 -12.68
C GLN A 71 0.19 -10.76 -12.24
N SER A 72 0.14 -10.16 -11.05
CA SER A 72 1.22 -9.33 -10.53
C SER A 72 2.49 -10.12 -10.22
#